data_AF-A0A828P286-F1
#
_entry.id   AF-A0A828P286-F1
#
_cell.length_a   1.000
_cell.length_b   1.000
_cell.length_c   1.000
_cell.angle_alpha   90.00
_cell.angle_beta   90.00
_cell.angle_gamma   90.00
#
_symmetry.space_group_name_H-M   'P 1'
#
loop_
_entity.id
_entity.type
_entity.pdbx_description
1 polymer ?
#
loop_
_entity_poly.entity_id
_entity_poly.type
_entity_poly.pdbx_seq_one_letter_code
_entity_poly.pdbx_strand_id
1 'polypeptide(L)'
;MALGSWSSSDATGAVAVGTAAKAAHQNSVALGQFSGTTRENEVYIGYDSGVTKPASPRVPDKTRVLGGVSDGTRDTDAATVGQLNRKADEVYSDVSGRIAAEALKARDHTDTVAAENRENIIRNTVAINRNTRGLLSQRDVLETHEERLNSQQQQINTGSTVAVDSHGYVTRGEGTGERITVQEGLVRTQEMATENRAAVSRNRQVGERNSRAIAS
;
A
#
# COMPACT_ATOMS: atom_id res chain seq x y z
N MET A 1 -79.59 -0.37 4.27
CA MET A 1 -80.12 -1.03 5.49
C MET A 1 -79.49 -0.37 6.71
N ALA A 2 -80.24 -0.08 7.77
CA ALA A 2 -79.72 0.55 8.99
C ALA A 2 -80.16 -0.22 10.24
N LEU A 3 -79.20 -0.67 11.06
CA LEU A 3 -79.40 -1.47 12.26
C LEU A 3 -78.71 -0.79 13.46
N GLY A 4 -79.50 -0.17 14.35
CA GLY A 4 -79.02 0.54 15.54
C GLY A 4 -79.66 1.91 15.71
N SER A 5 -79.75 2.39 16.95
CA SER A 5 -80.33 3.72 17.23
C SER A 5 -79.51 4.80 16.51
N TRP A 6 -80.17 5.73 15.81
CA TRP A 6 -79.53 6.79 15.01
C TRP A 6 -78.65 6.31 13.85
N SER A 7 -78.71 5.03 13.47
CA SER A 7 -78.00 4.57 12.28
C SER A 7 -78.67 5.09 11.01
N SER A 8 -77.87 5.45 9.99
CA SER A 8 -78.35 5.96 8.70
C SER A 8 -77.64 5.29 7.53
N SER A 9 -78.39 5.00 6.48
CA SER A 9 -77.93 4.35 5.25
C SER A 9 -78.43 5.18 4.08
N ASP A 10 -77.68 6.22 3.72
CA ASP A 10 -78.14 7.31 2.84
C ASP A 10 -77.95 7.02 1.34
N ALA A 11 -77.15 6.00 0.99
CA ALA A 11 -76.80 5.67 -0.40
C ALA A 11 -77.31 4.29 -0.84
N THR A 12 -77.44 4.12 -2.16
CA THR A 12 -77.83 2.85 -2.79
C THR A 12 -76.83 1.74 -2.43
N GLY A 13 -77.34 0.59 -1.99
CA GLY A 13 -76.50 -0.56 -1.61
C GLY A 13 -75.76 -0.40 -0.27
N ALA A 14 -76.02 0.67 0.49
CA ALA A 14 -75.33 0.91 1.75
C ALA A 14 -75.90 0.08 2.93
N VAL A 15 -75.03 -0.26 3.88
CA VAL A 15 -75.37 -0.96 5.12
C VAL A 15 -74.74 -0.24 6.32
N ALA A 16 -75.53 0.12 7.31
CA ALA A 16 -75.05 0.70 8.57
C ALA A 16 -75.43 -0.20 9.75
N VAL A 17 -74.45 -0.63 10.54
CA VAL A 17 -74.65 -1.51 11.71
C VAL A 17 -73.95 -0.90 12.92
N GLY A 18 -74.72 -0.56 13.96
CA GLY A 18 -74.25 0.05 15.20
C GLY A 18 -74.92 1.40 15.47
N THR A 19 -75.03 1.77 16.75
CA THR A 19 -75.62 3.06 17.16
C THR A 19 -74.87 4.22 16.50
N ALA A 20 -75.60 5.13 15.85
CA ALA A 20 -75.05 6.27 15.10
C ALA A 20 -74.09 5.92 13.96
N ALA A 21 -74.11 4.68 13.43
CA ALA A 21 -73.36 4.33 12.23
C ALA A 21 -73.99 5.00 10.99
N LYS A 22 -73.18 5.60 10.11
CA LYS A 22 -73.60 6.31 8.91
C LYS A 22 -72.90 5.76 7.66
N ALA A 23 -73.65 5.06 6.82
CA ALA A 23 -73.18 4.60 5.52
C ALA A 23 -73.71 5.55 4.43
N ALA A 24 -72.89 6.50 4.01
CA ALA A 24 -73.27 7.62 3.14
C ALA A 24 -72.87 7.42 1.67
N HIS A 25 -72.25 6.29 1.32
CA HIS A 25 -71.68 6.05 -0.01
C HIS A 25 -72.19 4.75 -0.64
N GLN A 26 -72.20 4.66 -1.97
CA GLN A 26 -72.75 3.51 -2.67
C GLN A 26 -71.97 2.22 -2.34
N ASN A 27 -72.69 1.11 -2.22
CA ASN A 27 -72.13 -0.22 -1.97
C ASN A 27 -71.17 -0.28 -0.75
N SER A 28 -71.42 0.52 0.28
CA SER A 28 -70.53 0.64 1.44
C SER A 28 -71.15 0.08 2.72
N VAL A 29 -70.30 -0.27 3.70
CA VAL A 29 -70.69 -0.79 5.01
C VAL A 29 -70.05 0.04 6.13
N ALA A 30 -70.86 0.72 6.95
CA ALA A 30 -70.44 1.31 8.21
C ALA A 30 -70.65 0.29 9.34
N LEU A 31 -69.58 -0.28 9.89
CA LEU A 31 -69.65 -1.32 10.92
C LEU A 31 -69.10 -0.83 12.27
N GLY A 32 -69.99 -0.72 13.26
CA GLY A 32 -69.71 -0.33 14.64
C GLY A 32 -70.26 1.04 15.04
N GLN A 33 -70.39 1.29 16.34
CA GLN A 33 -70.95 2.53 16.90
C GLN A 33 -70.22 3.79 16.42
N PHE A 34 -70.92 4.75 15.82
CA PHE A 34 -70.33 5.94 15.19
C PHE A 34 -69.48 5.64 13.94
N SER A 35 -69.55 4.45 13.33
CA SER A 35 -68.81 4.22 12.08
C SER A 35 -69.35 5.10 10.96
N GLY A 36 -68.47 5.67 10.13
CA GLY A 36 -68.83 6.54 9.01
C GLY A 36 -68.05 6.16 7.77
N THR A 37 -68.72 5.67 6.72
CA THR A 37 -68.04 5.33 5.45
C THR A 37 -67.46 6.58 4.81
N THR A 38 -66.31 6.45 4.13
CA THR A 38 -65.57 7.58 3.54
C THR A 38 -65.49 7.56 2.02
N ARG A 39 -65.81 6.42 1.40
CA ARG A 39 -65.93 6.24 -0.06
C ARG A 39 -66.86 5.07 -0.42
N GLU A 40 -67.09 4.89 -1.71
CA GLU A 40 -67.86 3.76 -2.26
C GLU A 40 -67.10 2.43 -2.15
N ASN A 41 -67.82 1.31 -2.14
CA ASN A 41 -67.27 -0.06 -2.08
C ASN A 41 -66.33 -0.31 -0.87
N GLU A 42 -66.56 0.39 0.24
CA GLU A 42 -65.75 0.31 1.47
C GLU A 42 -66.50 -0.43 2.58
N VAL A 43 -65.78 -1.23 3.38
CA VAL A 43 -66.21 -1.60 4.73
C VAL A 43 -65.40 -0.77 5.72
N TYR A 44 -66.05 0.20 6.37
CA TYR A 44 -65.41 1.07 7.34
C TYR A 44 -65.71 0.58 8.76
N ILE A 45 -64.66 0.17 9.47
CA ILE A 45 -64.73 -0.31 10.86
C ILE A 45 -64.22 0.71 11.87
N GLY A 46 -63.89 1.92 11.41
CA GLY A 46 -63.49 3.03 12.27
C GLY A 46 -64.67 3.69 12.96
N TYR A 47 -64.42 4.74 13.76
CA TYR A 47 -65.48 5.49 14.44
C TYR A 47 -65.26 7.00 14.27
N ASP A 48 -66.33 7.74 14.04
CA ASP A 48 -66.36 9.20 14.01
C ASP A 48 -67.20 9.71 15.19
N SER A 49 -66.56 9.91 16.34
CA SER A 49 -67.27 10.30 17.55
C SER A 49 -67.84 11.73 17.54
N GLY A 50 -67.74 12.48 16.43
CA GLY A 50 -68.22 13.86 16.35
C GLY A 50 -67.50 14.83 17.28
N VAL A 51 -66.44 14.39 17.98
CA VAL A 51 -65.60 15.25 18.83
C VAL A 51 -64.66 16.04 17.91
N THR A 52 -65.16 17.13 17.35
CA THR A 52 -64.43 18.03 16.45
C THR A 52 -63.35 18.87 17.14
N LYS A 53 -62.93 18.51 18.36
CA LYS A 53 -61.79 19.11 19.06
C LYS A 53 -60.98 18.03 19.80
N PRO A 54 -59.92 17.47 19.20
CA PRO A 54 -58.94 16.74 19.99
C PRO A 54 -58.23 17.75 20.89
N ALA A 55 -58.48 17.71 22.20
CA ALA A 55 -57.68 18.41 23.19
C ALA A 55 -56.29 17.77 23.39
N SER A 56 -55.90 16.85 22.51
CA SER A 56 -54.62 16.14 22.52
C SER A 56 -53.89 16.37 21.21
N PRO A 57 -52.54 16.53 21.24
CA PRO A 57 -51.72 16.64 20.02
C PRO A 57 -51.73 15.37 19.15
N ARG A 58 -52.26 14.26 19.67
CA ARG A 58 -52.76 13.13 18.88
C ARG A 58 -54.26 13.33 18.66
N VAL A 59 -54.66 13.56 17.42
CA VAL A 59 -56.04 13.26 16.99
C VAL A 59 -56.25 11.77 17.28
N PRO A 60 -57.25 11.34 18.08
CA PRO A 60 -57.51 9.91 18.24
C PRO A 60 -57.77 9.32 16.85
N ASP A 61 -56.96 8.33 16.45
CA ASP A 61 -57.20 7.62 15.20
C ASP A 61 -58.63 7.08 15.26
N LYS A 62 -59.46 7.46 14.29
CA LYS A 62 -60.87 7.05 14.12
C LYS A 62 -60.98 5.57 13.79
N THR A 63 -60.32 4.70 14.55
CA THR A 63 -60.03 3.29 14.23
C THR A 63 -60.52 2.36 15.33
N ARG A 64 -60.68 1.08 15.02
CA ARG A 64 -60.95 0.03 16.02
C ARG A 64 -59.88 -1.04 15.93
N VAL A 65 -59.61 -1.68 17.06
CA VAL A 65 -58.79 -2.89 17.08
C VAL A 65 -59.61 -4.02 16.49
N LEU A 66 -59.07 -4.66 15.45
CA LEU A 66 -59.59 -5.91 14.90
C LEU A 66 -58.90 -7.08 15.62
N GLY A 67 -59.52 -7.57 16.69
CA GLY A 67 -59.03 -8.71 17.47
C GLY A 67 -59.61 -10.05 17.01
N GLY A 68 -59.00 -11.16 17.46
CA GLY A 68 -59.46 -12.51 17.13
C GLY A 68 -59.10 -13.00 15.72
N VAL A 69 -58.17 -12.30 15.04
CA VAL A 69 -57.65 -12.69 13.73
C VAL A 69 -56.63 -13.81 13.92
N SER A 70 -56.88 -14.96 13.27
CA SER A 70 -55.90 -16.05 13.18
C SER A 70 -54.82 -15.70 12.16
N ASP A 71 -53.65 -16.32 12.30
CA ASP A 71 -52.53 -16.11 11.39
C ASP A 71 -52.94 -16.43 9.93
N GLY A 72 -52.67 -15.48 9.04
CA GLY A 72 -52.93 -15.62 7.62
C GLY A 72 -52.03 -16.68 6.98
N THR A 73 -52.56 -17.46 6.05
CA THR A 73 -51.83 -18.55 5.37
C THR A 73 -51.79 -18.38 3.85
N ARG A 74 -52.62 -17.49 3.31
CA ARG A 74 -52.65 -17.09 1.90
C ARG A 74 -52.19 -15.64 1.74
N ASP A 75 -51.75 -15.30 0.54
CA ASP A 75 -51.27 -13.94 0.19
C ASP A 75 -52.34 -12.85 0.41
N THR A 76 -53.62 -13.22 0.40
CA THR A 76 -54.76 -12.31 0.60
C THR A 76 -55.32 -12.32 2.02
N ASP A 77 -54.74 -13.11 2.93
CA ASP A 77 -55.17 -13.13 4.34
C ASP A 77 -54.60 -11.91 5.08
N ALA A 78 -55.31 -11.46 6.12
CA ALA A 78 -54.77 -10.43 7.01
C ALA A 78 -53.58 -11.00 7.80
N ALA A 79 -52.44 -10.30 7.78
CA ALA A 79 -51.31 -10.64 8.62
C ALA A 79 -51.57 -10.22 10.07
N THR A 80 -51.37 -11.13 11.02
CA THR A 80 -51.42 -10.77 12.45
C THR A 80 -50.12 -10.07 12.87
N VAL A 81 -50.18 -9.32 13.98
CA VAL A 81 -48.97 -8.74 14.59
C VAL A 81 -47.99 -9.84 15.02
N GLY A 82 -48.50 -11.01 15.43
CA GLY A 82 -47.66 -12.16 15.78
C GLY A 82 -46.85 -12.69 14.60
N GLN A 83 -47.43 -12.77 13.40
CA GLN A 83 -46.70 -13.14 12.18
C GLN A 83 -45.62 -12.14 11.82
N LEU A 84 -45.94 -10.85 11.90
CA LEU A 84 -44.98 -9.78 11.62
C LEU A 84 -43.76 -9.85 12.55
N ASN A 85 -43.99 -9.97 13.87
CA ASN A 85 -42.91 -10.03 14.85
C ASN A 85 -42.01 -11.25 14.62
N ARG A 86 -42.58 -12.45 14.41
CA ARG A 86 -41.78 -13.65 14.13
C ARG A 86 -40.97 -13.50 12.84
N LYS A 87 -41.53 -12.90 11.80
CA LYS A 87 -40.79 -12.68 10.55
C LYS A 87 -39.68 -11.64 10.72
N ALA A 88 -39.92 -10.59 11.49
CA ALA A 88 -38.89 -9.60 11.82
C ALA A 88 -37.74 -10.23 12.62
N ASP A 89 -38.05 -11.08 13.60
CA ASP A 89 -37.04 -11.80 14.40
C ASP A 89 -36.21 -12.77 13.54
N GLU A 90 -36.86 -13.50 12.62
CA GLU A 90 -36.18 -14.41 11.67
C GLU A 90 -35.19 -13.64 10.79
N VAL A 91 -35.64 -12.54 10.18
CA VAL A 91 -34.79 -11.69 9.33
C VAL A 91 -33.64 -11.09 10.13
N TYR A 92 -33.93 -10.59 11.34
CA TYR A 92 -32.91 -10.03 12.22
C TYR A 92 -31.83 -11.07 12.55
N SER A 93 -32.23 -12.27 12.94
CA SER A 93 -31.30 -13.36 13.27
C SER A 93 -30.44 -13.78 12.08
N ASP A 94 -31.03 -13.92 10.87
CA ASP A 94 -30.28 -14.26 9.65
C ASP A 94 -29.24 -13.19 9.32
N VAL A 95 -29.64 -11.91 9.32
CA VAL A 95 -28.75 -10.79 9.02
C VAL A 95 -27.62 -10.70 10.05
N SER A 96 -27.92 -10.79 11.34
CA SER A 96 -26.91 -10.79 12.40
C SER A 96 -25.91 -11.95 12.24
N GLY A 97 -26.40 -13.16 11.92
CA GLY A 97 -25.55 -14.32 11.67
C GLY A 97 -24.60 -14.12 10.48
N ARG A 98 -25.10 -13.56 9.37
CA ARG A 98 -24.29 -13.26 8.18
C ARG A 98 -23.20 -12.23 8.46
N ILE A 99 -23.53 -11.16 9.20
CA ILE A 99 -22.55 -10.13 9.58
C ILE A 99 -21.43 -10.75 10.42
N ALA A 100 -21.77 -11.59 11.40
CA ALA A 100 -20.78 -12.26 12.23
C ALA A 100 -19.87 -13.20 11.42
N ALA A 101 -20.44 -13.99 10.51
CA ALA A 101 -19.68 -14.88 9.65
C ALA A 101 -18.73 -14.12 8.71
N GLU A 102 -19.17 -13.00 8.15
CA GLU A 102 -18.35 -12.19 7.27
C GLU A 102 -17.21 -11.49 8.02
N ALA A 103 -17.47 -11.04 9.26
CA ALA A 103 -16.43 -10.50 10.12
C ALA A 103 -15.34 -11.53 10.45
N LEU A 104 -15.71 -12.80 10.67
CA LEU A 104 -14.73 -13.88 10.89
C LEU A 104 -13.87 -14.10 9.64
N LYS A 105 -14.47 -14.20 8.46
CA LYS A 105 -13.72 -14.36 7.20
C LYS A 105 -12.75 -13.21 6.95
N ALA A 106 -13.17 -11.97 7.21
CA ALA A 106 -12.32 -10.79 7.04
C ALA A 106 -11.10 -10.81 7.99
N ARG A 107 -11.29 -11.30 9.23
CA ARG A 107 -10.20 -11.50 10.19
C ARG A 107 -9.24 -12.59 9.74
N ASP A 108 -9.75 -13.76 9.35
CA ASP A 108 -8.93 -14.88 8.87
C ASP A 108 -8.09 -14.48 7.65
N HIS A 109 -8.68 -13.72 6.73
CA HIS A 109 -7.97 -13.18 5.57
C HIS A 109 -6.83 -12.23 6.00
N THR A 110 -7.11 -11.32 6.92
CA THR A 110 -6.11 -10.37 7.44
C THR A 110 -4.96 -11.09 8.14
N ASP A 111 -5.27 -12.09 8.96
CA ASP A 111 -4.27 -12.90 9.68
C ASP A 111 -3.39 -13.71 8.71
N THR A 112 -4.00 -14.27 7.65
CA THR A 112 -3.28 -14.99 6.59
C THR A 112 -2.28 -14.07 5.88
N VAL A 113 -2.74 -12.91 5.41
CA VAL A 113 -1.88 -11.94 4.72
C VAL A 113 -0.78 -11.42 5.65
N ALA A 114 -1.08 -11.19 6.92
CA ALA A 114 -0.08 -10.78 7.90
C ALA A 114 0.99 -11.86 8.13
N ALA A 115 0.62 -13.14 8.16
CA ALA A 115 1.55 -14.25 8.28
C ALA A 115 2.44 -14.38 7.03
N GLU A 116 1.88 -14.31 5.82
CA GLU A 116 2.64 -14.35 4.57
C GLU A 116 3.65 -13.20 4.48
N ASN A 117 3.23 -11.98 4.82
CA ASN A 117 4.11 -10.82 4.85
C ASN A 117 5.26 -10.98 5.85
N ARG A 118 4.98 -11.55 7.03
CA ARG A 118 6.01 -11.85 8.03
C ARG A 118 7.07 -12.80 7.48
N GLU A 119 6.65 -13.88 6.82
CA GLU A 119 7.57 -14.84 6.18
C GLU A 119 8.40 -14.20 5.07
N ASN A 120 7.79 -13.34 4.25
CA ASN A 120 8.49 -12.58 3.21
C ASN A 120 9.58 -11.67 3.79
N ILE A 121 9.27 -10.96 4.87
CA ILE A 121 10.23 -10.08 5.56
C ILE A 121 11.39 -10.89 6.13
N ILE A 122 11.12 -12.05 6.75
CA ILE A 122 12.15 -12.94 7.27
C ILE A 122 13.08 -13.41 6.14
N ARG A 123 12.50 -13.90 5.03
CA ARG A 123 13.28 -14.33 3.85
C ARG A 123 14.15 -13.21 3.29
N ASN A 124 13.60 -12.01 3.15
CA ASN A 124 14.34 -10.85 2.65
C ASN A 124 15.46 -10.44 3.61
N THR A 125 15.22 -10.48 4.92
CA THR A 125 16.23 -10.18 5.94
C THR A 125 17.41 -11.14 5.85
N VAL A 126 17.14 -12.44 5.69
CA VAL A 126 18.18 -13.47 5.51
C VAL A 126 19.00 -13.22 4.23
N ALA A 127 18.32 -12.89 3.13
CA ALA A 127 18.97 -12.59 1.84
C ALA A 127 19.87 -11.35 1.93
N ILE A 128 19.38 -10.26 2.55
CA ILE A 128 20.16 -9.04 2.79
C ILE A 128 21.40 -9.36 3.61
N ASN A 129 21.28 -10.10 4.71
CA ASN A 129 22.42 -10.48 5.55
C ASN A 129 23.46 -11.30 4.78
N ARG A 130 23.04 -12.18 3.88
CA ARG A 130 23.95 -12.94 3.00
C ARG A 130 24.69 -12.00 2.04
N ASN A 131 23.96 -11.09 1.40
CA ASN A 131 24.54 -10.12 0.48
C ASN A 131 25.54 -9.19 1.19
N THR A 132 25.20 -8.70 2.39
CA THR A 132 26.09 -7.87 3.20
C THR A 132 27.40 -8.59 3.52
N ARG A 133 27.34 -9.87 3.93
CA ARG A 133 28.56 -10.67 4.16
C ARG A 133 29.39 -10.86 2.89
N GLY A 134 28.73 -11.09 1.76
CA GLY A 134 29.41 -11.20 0.46
C GLY A 134 30.15 -9.92 0.07
N LEU A 135 29.51 -8.76 0.26
CA LEU A 135 30.11 -7.45 -0.01
C LEU A 135 31.30 -7.14 0.91
N LEU A 136 31.21 -7.51 2.20
CA LEU A 136 32.33 -7.38 3.13
C LEU A 136 33.53 -8.22 2.67
N SER A 137 33.30 -9.48 2.29
CA SER A 137 34.39 -10.32 1.76
C SER A 137 35.00 -9.76 0.46
N GLN A 138 34.19 -9.20 -0.44
CA GLN A 138 34.71 -8.56 -1.66
C GLN A 138 35.55 -7.32 -1.33
N ARG A 139 35.16 -6.54 -0.31
CA ARG A 139 35.94 -5.41 0.16
C ARG A 139 37.32 -5.84 0.65
N ASP A 140 37.41 -6.89 1.45
CA ASP A 140 38.70 -7.41 1.96
C ASP A 140 39.65 -7.82 0.82
N VAL A 141 39.10 -8.44 -0.24
CA VAL A 141 39.86 -8.80 -1.44
C VAL A 141 40.36 -7.55 -2.18
N LEU A 142 39.53 -6.51 -2.30
CA LEU A 142 39.93 -5.26 -2.95
C LEU A 142 41.03 -4.53 -2.17
N GLU A 143 40.96 -4.53 -0.83
CA GLU A 143 42.02 -3.96 0.03
C GLU A 143 43.34 -4.71 -0.18
N THR A 144 43.30 -6.04 -0.25
CA THR A 144 44.48 -6.87 -0.59
C THR A 144 45.03 -6.53 -1.98
N HIS A 145 44.16 -6.29 -2.96
CA HIS A 145 44.58 -5.89 -4.30
C HIS A 145 45.22 -4.50 -4.32
N GLU A 146 44.70 -3.55 -3.54
CA GLU A 146 45.24 -2.20 -3.41
C GLU A 146 46.66 -2.24 -2.82
N GLU A 147 46.88 -3.00 -1.75
CA GLU A 147 48.21 -3.22 -1.16
C GLU A 147 49.19 -3.82 -2.17
N ARG A 148 48.75 -4.82 -2.95
CA ARG A 148 49.56 -5.44 -4.00
C ARG A 148 49.93 -4.46 -5.10
N LEU A 149 48.99 -3.64 -5.57
CA LEU A 149 49.25 -2.62 -6.59
C LEU A 149 50.24 -1.57 -6.08
N ASN A 150 50.09 -1.12 -4.84
CA ASN A 150 51.02 -0.18 -4.21
C ASN A 150 52.44 -0.76 -4.10
N SER A 151 52.56 -2.03 -3.69
CA SER A 151 53.85 -2.73 -3.64
C SER A 151 54.48 -2.87 -5.02
N GLN A 152 53.70 -3.26 -6.04
CA GLN A 152 54.17 -3.35 -7.42
C GLN A 152 54.65 -1.99 -7.93
N GLN A 153 53.93 -0.91 -7.64
CA GLN A 153 54.34 0.44 -8.03
C GLN A 153 55.66 0.86 -7.37
N GLN A 154 55.87 0.54 -6.09
CA GLN A 154 57.14 0.80 -5.41
C GLN A 154 58.30 -0.01 -6.00
N GLN A 155 58.08 -1.29 -6.32
CA GLN A 155 59.08 -2.13 -6.98
C GLN A 155 59.45 -1.60 -8.37
N ILE A 156 58.46 -1.19 -9.16
CA ILE A 156 58.69 -0.55 -10.46
C ILE A 156 59.49 0.73 -10.27
N ASN A 157 59.12 1.60 -9.34
CA ASN A 157 59.83 2.87 -9.13
C ASN A 157 61.28 2.65 -8.70
N THR A 158 61.52 1.69 -7.79
CA THR A 158 62.87 1.37 -7.31
C THR A 158 63.74 0.71 -8.38
N GLY A 159 63.17 -0.19 -9.21
CA GLY A 159 63.89 -0.89 -10.27
C GLY A 159 64.05 -0.14 -11.59
N SER A 160 63.19 0.85 -11.88
CA SER A 160 63.18 1.58 -13.17
C SER A 160 63.83 2.96 -13.12
N THR A 161 64.33 3.40 -11.95
CA THR A 161 65.00 4.70 -11.79
C THR A 161 66.37 4.56 -11.12
N VAL A 162 67.29 5.45 -11.50
CA VAL A 162 68.65 5.58 -10.95
C VAL A 162 68.86 6.99 -10.41
N ALA A 163 69.71 7.15 -9.41
CA ALA A 163 70.04 8.48 -8.89
C ALA A 163 71.19 9.10 -9.66
N VAL A 164 71.20 10.43 -9.72
CA VAL A 164 72.26 11.22 -10.35
C VAL A 164 72.88 12.15 -9.32
N ASP A 165 74.20 12.33 -9.36
CA ASP A 165 74.89 13.32 -8.54
C ASP A 165 74.78 14.75 -9.12
N SER A 166 75.34 15.73 -8.40
CA SER A 166 75.36 17.14 -8.81
C SER A 166 76.15 17.41 -10.09
N HIS A 167 76.96 16.46 -10.57
CA HIS A 167 77.77 16.56 -11.77
C HIS A 167 77.16 15.78 -12.95
N GLY A 168 75.99 15.16 -12.76
CA GLY A 168 75.28 14.45 -13.83
C GLY A 168 75.62 12.96 -13.95
N TYR A 169 76.44 12.39 -13.06
CA TYR A 169 76.83 10.98 -13.10
C TYR A 169 75.81 10.07 -12.40
N VAL A 170 75.59 8.89 -12.96
CA VAL A 170 74.75 7.84 -12.35
C VAL A 170 75.43 7.30 -11.10
N THR A 171 74.68 7.21 -10.00
CA THR A 171 75.17 6.72 -8.69
C THR A 171 74.39 5.51 -8.20
N ARG A 172 74.91 4.82 -7.17
CA ARG A 172 74.27 3.66 -6.53
C ARG A 172 72.95 3.95 -5.80
N GLY A 173 72.52 5.21 -5.73
CA GLY A 173 71.15 5.52 -5.33
C GLY A 173 70.86 5.56 -3.83
N GLU A 174 71.88 5.70 -2.98
CA GLU A 174 71.70 5.98 -1.54
C GLU A 174 71.79 7.49 -1.30
N GLY A 175 70.70 8.24 -1.49
CA GLY A 175 70.65 9.69 -1.21
C GLY A 175 69.44 10.44 -1.81
N THR A 176 69.17 11.65 -1.32
CA THR A 176 68.06 12.55 -1.74
C THR A 176 68.29 13.25 -3.09
N GLY A 177 69.15 12.71 -3.94
CA GLY A 177 69.45 13.27 -5.26
C GLY A 177 68.30 13.07 -6.25
N GLU A 178 68.33 13.80 -7.37
CA GLU A 178 67.39 13.64 -8.47
C GLU A 178 67.43 12.19 -9.00
N ARG A 179 66.25 11.57 -9.14
CA ARG A 179 66.09 10.26 -9.77
C ARG A 179 65.63 10.44 -11.20
N ILE A 180 66.34 9.80 -12.12
CA ILE A 180 65.97 9.71 -13.53
C ILE A 180 65.61 8.26 -13.86
N THR A 181 64.92 8.03 -14.97
CA THR A 181 64.66 6.67 -15.45
C THR A 181 65.97 5.98 -15.84
N VAL A 182 66.01 4.65 -15.74
CA VAL A 182 67.16 3.85 -16.21
C VAL A 182 67.45 4.13 -17.68
N GLN A 183 66.42 4.38 -18.50
CA GLN A 183 66.57 4.73 -19.91
C GLN A 183 67.29 6.07 -20.09
N GLU A 184 66.90 7.12 -19.36
CA GLU A 184 67.60 8.41 -19.37
C GLU A 184 69.05 8.27 -18.87
N GLY A 185 69.27 7.48 -17.82
CA GLY A 185 70.62 7.19 -17.31
C GLY A 185 71.50 6.48 -18.34
N LEU A 186 70.93 5.54 -19.09
CA LEU A 186 71.63 4.85 -20.18
C LEU A 186 72.02 5.81 -21.30
N VAL A 187 71.10 6.68 -21.73
CA VAL A 187 71.35 7.69 -22.77
C VAL A 187 72.49 8.63 -22.35
N ARG A 188 72.44 9.20 -21.14
CA ARG A 188 73.51 10.07 -20.62
C ARG A 188 74.87 9.37 -20.59
N THR A 189 74.89 8.12 -20.13
CA THR A 189 76.14 7.33 -20.08
C THR A 189 76.69 7.07 -21.49
N GLN A 190 75.83 6.85 -22.48
CA GLN A 190 76.21 6.67 -23.88
C GLN A 190 76.74 7.96 -24.52
N GLU A 191 76.11 9.11 -24.25
CA GLU A 191 76.56 10.43 -24.70
C GLU A 191 77.95 10.75 -24.15
N MET A 192 78.15 10.62 -22.83
CA MET A 192 79.46 10.79 -22.19
C MET A 192 80.53 9.85 -22.74
N ALA A 193 80.20 8.58 -22.99
CA ALA A 193 81.13 7.63 -23.59
C ALA A 193 81.55 8.05 -25.01
N THR A 194 80.62 8.65 -25.76
CA THR A 194 80.87 9.17 -27.12
C THR A 194 81.78 10.40 -27.06
N GLU A 195 81.52 11.34 -26.16
CA GLU A 195 82.37 12.52 -25.92
C GLU A 195 83.78 12.12 -25.49
N ASN A 196 83.91 11.18 -24.56
CA ASN A 196 85.21 10.67 -24.10
C ASN A 196 85.99 9.97 -25.21
N ARG A 197 85.34 9.15 -26.05
CA ARG A 197 85.99 8.56 -27.23
C ARG A 197 86.50 9.64 -28.19
N ALA A 198 85.71 10.69 -28.42
CA ALA A 198 86.12 11.82 -29.24
C ALA A 198 87.31 12.58 -28.63
N ALA A 199 87.31 12.78 -27.31
CA ALA A 199 88.41 13.43 -26.58
C ALA A 199 89.71 12.59 -26.64
N VAL A 200 89.63 11.27 -26.41
CA VAL A 200 90.79 10.37 -26.53
C VAL A 200 91.35 10.37 -27.95
N SER A 201 90.49 10.35 -28.97
CA SER A 201 90.91 10.45 -30.37
C SER A 201 91.65 11.77 -30.65
N ARG A 202 91.11 12.91 -30.19
CA ARG A 202 91.79 14.22 -30.29
C ARG A 202 93.13 14.21 -29.56
N ASN A 203 93.18 13.72 -28.32
CA ASN A 203 94.41 13.65 -27.54
C ASN A 203 95.45 12.77 -28.23
N ARG A 204 95.04 11.66 -28.83
CA ARG A 204 95.93 10.79 -29.64
C ARG A 204 96.48 11.54 -30.84
N GLN A 205 95.65 12.23 -31.62
CA GLN A 205 96.09 13.02 -32.77
C GLN A 205 97.07 14.13 -32.35
N VAL A 206 96.80 14.82 -31.23
CA VAL A 206 97.71 15.83 -30.67
C VAL A 206 99.03 15.18 -30.23
N GLY A 207 98.98 14.02 -29.58
CA GLY A 207 100.17 13.24 -29.22
C GLY A 207 101.01 12.86 -30.45
N GLU A 208 100.38 12.31 -31.49
CA GLU A 208 101.05 11.98 -32.76
C GLU A 208 101.67 13.22 -33.43
N ARG A 209 100.99 14.37 -33.41
CA ARG A 209 101.54 15.66 -33.91
C ARG A 209 102.74 16.12 -33.09
N ASN A 210 102.65 16.09 -31.76
CA ASN A 210 103.74 16.49 -30.88
C ASN A 210 104.97 15.57 -31.05
N SER A 211 104.76 14.25 -31.18
CA SER A 211 105.85 13.30 -31.47
C SER A 211 106.52 13.57 -32.82
N ARG A 212 105.75 13.93 -33.88
CA ARG A 212 106.33 14.34 -35.16
C ARG A 212 107.12 15.65 -35.06
N ALA A 213 106.65 16.61 -34.27
CA ALA A 213 107.34 17.88 -34.06
C ALA A 213 108.66 17.73 -33.27
N ILE A 214 108.76 16.76 -32.36
CA ILE A 214 109.99 16.45 -31.61
C ILE A 214 111.02 15.68 -32.48
N ALA A 215 110.57 14.94 -33.50
CA ALA A 215 111.43 14.18 -34.41
C ALA A 215 111.96 15.00 -35.61
N SER A 216 111.61 16.30 -35.69
CA SER A 216 112.05 17.30 -36.66
C SER A 216 113.11 18.21 -36.05
#